data_AF-A0AA96LK10-F1
#
_entry.id   AF-A0AA96LK10-F1
#
_cell.length_a   1.000
_cell.length_b   1.000
_cell.length_c   1.000
_cell.angle_alpha   90.00
_cell.angle_beta   90.00
_cell.angle_gamma   90.00
#
_symmetry.space_group_name_H-M   'P 1'
#
loop_
_entity.id
_entity.type
_entity.pdbx_description
1 polymer ?
#
loop_
_entity_poly.entity_id
_entity_poly.type
_entity_poly.pdbx_seq_one_letter_code
_entity_poly.pdbx_strand_id
1 'polypeptide(L)'
;MRRVHSTEVRNAVLQKLSQRGVRLEDIAEIVYEMQAPYNPSLQMEVCLESVRAVLEKRELQHAILVGIELDMLAEQRLLSEPLQTIVASDEGLFGCDETLALGSVLGYGSIGVTTFGHLDKHKIGIIKRLDTKIGNGVHTFLDDLVASIAASASSRIAHKHRDWEEEIGPPFELIAGDTEKPTISRVFEETESSVVPLSAEENAS
;
A
#
# COMPACT_ATOMS: atom_id res chain seq x y z
N MET A 1 -16.26 27.66 -8.99
CA MET A 1 -15.25 27.00 -8.12
C MET A 1 -14.27 26.22 -8.99
N ARG A 2 -12.98 26.23 -8.67
CA ARG A 2 -11.94 25.44 -9.37
C ARG A 2 -12.06 23.96 -8.97
N ARG A 3 -12.01 23.05 -9.93
CA ARG A 3 -11.90 21.60 -9.67
C ARG A 3 -10.42 21.24 -9.53
N VAL A 4 -10.04 20.64 -8.40
CA VAL A 4 -8.66 20.17 -8.17
C VAL A 4 -8.47 18.83 -8.88
N HIS A 5 -7.41 18.69 -9.68
CA HIS A 5 -7.13 17.47 -10.44
C HIS A 5 -6.50 16.39 -9.55
N SER A 6 -6.75 15.11 -9.81
CA SER A 6 -6.19 14.01 -9.00
C SER A 6 -4.67 14.03 -8.92
N THR A 7 -4.00 14.41 -10.01
CA THR A 7 -2.55 14.58 -10.06
C THR A 7 -2.04 15.65 -9.10
N GLU A 8 -2.79 16.76 -8.96
CA GLU A 8 -2.45 17.85 -8.03
C GLU A 8 -2.56 17.37 -6.59
N VAL A 9 -3.64 16.65 -6.26
CA VAL A 9 -3.84 16.05 -4.93
C VAL A 9 -2.74 15.04 -4.61
N ARG A 10 -2.43 14.13 -5.54
CA ARG A 10 -1.37 13.13 -5.37
C ARG A 10 0.00 13.76 -5.12
N ASN A 11 0.36 14.77 -5.91
CA ASN A 11 1.64 15.46 -5.74
C ASN A 11 1.72 16.17 -4.38
N ALA A 12 0.62 16.78 -3.92
CA ALA A 12 0.54 17.39 -2.60
C ALA A 12 0.73 16.36 -1.49
N VAL A 13 0.13 15.16 -1.61
CA VAL A 13 0.32 14.06 -0.65
C VAL A 13 1.78 13.63 -0.58
N LEU A 14 2.43 13.37 -1.72
CA LEU A 14 3.83 12.96 -1.76
C LEU A 14 4.75 14.04 -1.17
N GLN A 15 4.47 15.31 -1.45
CA GLN A 15 5.20 16.43 -0.88
C GLN A 15 5.02 16.51 0.64
N LYS A 16 3.78 16.39 1.14
CA LYS A 16 3.46 16.44 2.57
C LYS A 16 4.15 15.31 3.33
N LEU A 17 4.07 14.07 2.84
CA LEU A 17 4.76 12.92 3.45
C LEU A 17 6.28 13.17 3.53
N SER A 18 6.88 13.61 2.43
CA SER A 18 8.32 13.92 2.37
C SER A 18 8.71 15.05 3.34
N GLN A 19 7.91 16.12 3.43
CA GLN A 19 8.11 17.22 4.38
C GLN A 19 8.04 16.78 5.84
N ARG A 20 7.25 15.73 6.14
CA ARG A 20 7.18 15.12 7.47
C ARG A 20 8.22 14.02 7.69
N GLY A 21 9.18 13.85 6.78
CA GLY A 21 10.26 12.88 6.94
C GLY A 21 9.82 11.42 6.71
N VAL A 22 8.73 11.22 5.97
CA VAL A 22 8.25 9.88 5.58
C VAL A 22 8.59 9.63 4.11
N ARG A 23 9.48 8.66 3.87
CA ARG A 23 9.78 8.17 2.52
C ARG A 23 8.88 7.00 2.19
N LEU A 24 8.54 6.83 0.91
CA LEU A 24 7.73 5.67 0.48
C LEU A 24 8.46 4.35 0.72
N GLU A 25 9.79 4.35 0.66
CA GLU A 25 10.61 3.18 0.97
C GLU A 25 10.45 2.78 2.44
N ASP A 26 10.38 3.74 3.37
CA ASP A 26 10.16 3.46 4.80
C ASP A 26 8.80 2.74 5.03
N ILE A 27 7.78 3.08 4.23
CA ILE A 27 6.47 2.41 4.28
C ILE A 27 6.56 1.02 3.62
N ALA A 28 7.30 0.90 2.51
CA ALA A 28 7.49 -0.37 1.82
C ALA A 28 8.22 -1.40 2.68
N GLU A 29 9.15 -0.98 3.54
CA GLU A 29 9.80 -1.85 4.53
C GLU A 29 8.79 -2.48 5.50
N ILE A 30 7.82 -1.69 5.98
CA ILE A 30 6.73 -2.20 6.83
C ILE A 30 5.88 -3.21 6.06
N VAL A 31 5.52 -2.88 4.81
CA VAL A 31 4.74 -3.80 3.96
C VAL A 31 5.49 -5.12 3.74
N TYR A 32 6.80 -5.05 3.52
CA TYR A 32 7.65 -6.23 3.39
C TYR A 32 7.62 -7.07 4.66
N GLU A 33 7.82 -6.46 5.83
CA GLU A 33 7.76 -7.14 7.12
C GLU A 33 6.40 -7.84 7.34
N MET A 34 5.30 -7.19 6.96
CA MET A 34 3.95 -7.73 7.09
C MET A 34 3.65 -8.88 6.12
N GLN A 35 4.32 -8.96 4.97
CA GLN A 35 3.97 -9.89 3.89
C GLN A 35 5.01 -10.99 3.65
N ALA A 36 6.28 -10.77 3.98
CA ALA A 36 7.36 -11.76 3.82
C ALA A 36 7.10 -13.11 4.51
N PRO A 37 6.43 -13.19 5.70
CA PRO A 37 6.09 -14.48 6.31
C PRO A 37 5.13 -15.35 5.46
N TYR A 38 4.36 -14.73 4.56
CA TYR A 38 3.38 -15.42 3.71
C TYR A 38 3.86 -15.60 2.26
N ASN A 39 4.79 -14.77 1.81
CA ASN A 39 5.39 -14.84 0.48
C ASN A 39 6.93 -14.77 0.58
N PRO A 40 7.62 -15.92 0.64
CA PRO A 40 9.08 -15.98 0.72
C PRO A 40 9.80 -15.38 -0.49
N SER A 41 9.12 -15.27 -1.63
CA SER A 41 9.67 -14.72 -2.88
C SER A 41 9.42 -13.21 -3.04
N LEU A 42 8.76 -12.58 -2.07
CA LEU A 42 8.41 -11.16 -2.11
C LEU A 42 9.67 -10.30 -2.28
N GLN A 43 9.59 -9.36 -3.22
CA GLN A 43 10.65 -8.39 -3.48
C GLN A 43 10.22 -7.00 -2.98
N MET A 44 11.19 -6.21 -2.51
CA MET A 44 10.93 -4.86 -1.98
C MET A 44 10.28 -3.94 -3.03
N GLU A 45 10.63 -4.12 -4.30
CA GLU A 45 10.07 -3.37 -5.42
C GLU A 45 8.56 -3.57 -5.54
N VAL A 46 8.06 -4.78 -5.25
CA VAL A 46 6.61 -5.09 -5.25
C VAL A 46 5.90 -4.40 -4.10
N CYS A 47 6.54 -4.32 -2.92
CA CYS A 47 6.05 -3.56 -1.78
C CYS A 47 5.94 -2.08 -2.15
N LEU A 48 7.00 -1.50 -2.72
CA LEU A 48 7.04 -0.10 -3.11
C LEU A 48 6.04 0.24 -4.22
N GLU A 49 5.87 -0.64 -5.22
CA GLU A 49 4.83 -0.52 -6.24
C GLU A 49 3.44 -0.51 -5.60
N SER A 50 3.20 -1.40 -4.63
CA SER A 50 1.92 -1.47 -3.94
C SER A 50 1.64 -0.21 -3.12
N VAL A 51 2.64 0.33 -2.41
CA VAL A 51 2.54 1.63 -1.72
C VAL A 51 2.17 2.74 -2.70
N ARG A 52 2.85 2.83 -3.85
CA ARG A 52 2.51 3.83 -4.89
C ARG A 52 1.09 3.65 -5.42
N ALA A 53 0.68 2.41 -5.67
CA ALA A 53 -0.63 2.11 -6.20
C ALA A 53 -1.75 2.50 -5.22
N VAL A 54 -1.57 2.27 -3.91
CA VAL A 54 -2.61 2.65 -2.95
C VAL A 54 -2.74 4.15 -2.78
N LEU A 55 -1.64 4.89 -2.92
CA LEU A 55 -1.62 6.35 -2.94
C LEU A 55 -2.29 6.98 -4.17
N GLU A 56 -2.72 6.21 -5.16
CA GLU A 56 -3.58 6.70 -6.25
C GLU A 56 -5.07 6.82 -5.84
N LYS A 57 -5.46 6.24 -4.69
CA LYS A 57 -6.85 6.30 -4.20
C LYS A 57 -7.15 7.65 -3.56
N ARG A 58 -8.20 8.32 -4.05
CA ARG A 58 -8.61 9.65 -3.59
C ARG A 58 -8.95 9.72 -2.10
N GLU A 59 -9.64 8.71 -1.57
CA GLU A 59 -10.01 8.70 -0.14
C GLU A 59 -8.77 8.68 0.76
N LEU A 60 -7.79 7.82 0.43
CA LEU A 60 -6.51 7.78 1.13
C LEU A 60 -5.74 9.09 0.99
N GLN A 61 -5.70 9.67 -0.21
CA GLN A 61 -5.06 10.97 -0.44
C GLN A 61 -5.68 12.08 0.41
N HIS A 62 -7.02 12.16 0.46
CA HIS A 62 -7.71 13.17 1.26
C HIS A 62 -7.47 12.99 2.75
N ALA A 63 -7.51 11.75 3.25
CA ALA A 63 -7.21 11.45 4.65
C ALA A 63 -5.80 11.90 5.03
N ILE A 64 -4.80 11.61 4.18
CA ILE A 64 -3.41 12.03 4.39
C ILE A 64 -3.29 13.56 4.45
N LEU A 65 -3.93 14.27 3.50
CA LEU A 65 -3.86 15.73 3.47
C LEU A 65 -4.51 16.35 4.72
N VAL A 66 -5.68 15.85 5.13
CA VAL A 66 -6.39 16.36 6.31
C VAL A 66 -5.59 16.10 7.58
N GLY A 67 -5.14 14.87 7.81
CA GLY A 67 -4.41 14.52 9.03
C GLY A 67 -3.10 15.28 9.18
N ILE A 68 -2.28 15.35 8.11
CA ILE A 68 -1.02 16.10 8.16
C ILE A 68 -1.28 17.59 8.37
N GLU A 69 -2.35 18.16 7.80
CA GLU A 69 -2.66 19.56 8.05
C GLU A 69 -3.04 19.81 9.52
N LEU A 70 -3.81 18.91 10.15
CA LEU A 70 -4.15 19.00 11.57
C LEU A 70 -2.91 18.89 12.47
N ASP A 71 -2.01 17.96 12.18
CA ASP A 71 -0.71 17.84 12.86
C ASP A 71 0.09 19.15 12.75
N MET A 72 0.19 19.71 11.54
CA MET A 72 0.93 20.94 11.29
C MET A 72 0.30 22.16 11.99
N LEU A 73 -1.02 22.23 12.06
CA LEU A 73 -1.73 23.30 12.78
C LEU A 73 -1.55 23.16 14.29
N ALA A 74 -1.57 21.94 14.82
CA ALA A 74 -1.29 21.67 16.23
C ALA A 74 0.16 22.05 16.58
N GLU A 75 1.12 21.69 15.73
CA GLU A 75 2.54 22.03 15.87
C GLU A 75 2.76 23.56 15.90
N GLN A 76 2.02 24.30 15.07
CA GLN A 76 2.07 25.77 14.99
C GLN A 76 1.22 26.48 16.05
N ARG A 77 0.52 25.74 16.92
CA ARG A 77 -0.41 26.27 17.93
C ARG A 77 -1.56 27.10 17.35
N LEU A 78 -2.07 26.70 16.20
CA LEU A 78 -3.14 27.39 15.47
C LEU A 78 -4.52 26.75 15.67
N LEU A 79 -4.61 25.61 16.36
CA LEU A 79 -5.89 25.03 16.74
C LEU A 79 -6.47 25.78 17.95
N SER A 80 -7.78 25.80 18.07
CA SER A 80 -8.47 26.31 19.25
C SER A 80 -8.41 25.31 20.40
N GLU A 81 -8.32 25.79 21.64
CA GLU A 81 -8.53 24.92 22.81
C GLU A 81 -9.99 24.44 22.90
N PRO A 82 -10.25 23.22 23.39
CA PRO A 82 -9.29 22.26 23.96
C PRO A 82 -8.60 21.35 22.91
N LEU A 83 -8.96 21.45 21.63
CA LEU A 83 -8.44 20.57 20.57
C LEU A 83 -6.93 20.70 20.40
N GLN A 84 -6.40 21.92 20.55
CA GLN A 84 -4.96 22.18 20.48
C GLN A 84 -4.16 21.31 21.45
N THR A 85 -4.57 21.26 22.72
CA THR A 85 -3.90 20.42 23.71
C THR A 85 -4.05 18.96 23.34
N ILE A 86 -5.28 18.50 23.06
CA ILE A 86 -5.62 17.11 22.76
C ILE A 86 -4.76 16.53 21.62
N VAL A 87 -4.67 17.25 20.49
CA VAL A 87 -3.89 16.80 19.33
C VAL A 87 -2.39 16.94 19.60
N ALA A 88 -1.91 18.05 20.17
CA ALA A 88 -0.47 18.21 20.40
C ALA A 88 0.08 17.24 21.47
N SER A 89 -0.76 16.78 22.40
CA SER A 89 -0.36 15.83 23.44
C SER A 89 -0.49 14.37 23.02
N ASP A 90 -1.11 14.08 21.88
CA ASP A 90 -1.44 12.72 21.47
C ASP A 90 -2.24 12.00 22.56
N GLU A 91 -3.39 12.60 22.91
CA GLU A 91 -4.23 12.13 24.03
C GLU A 91 -4.86 10.77 23.71
N GLY A 92 -4.54 9.72 24.46
CA GLY A 92 -4.97 8.35 24.15
C GLY A 92 -6.49 8.04 24.24
N LEU A 93 -7.34 9.03 24.54
CA LEU A 93 -8.81 8.93 24.42
C LEU A 93 -9.36 9.70 23.22
N PHE A 94 -8.51 10.44 22.50
CA PHE A 94 -8.81 11.01 21.20
C PHE A 94 -8.70 9.89 20.18
N GLY A 95 -9.80 9.62 19.47
CA GLY A 95 -9.92 8.49 18.54
C GLY A 95 -10.13 8.91 17.09
N CYS A 96 -9.91 10.19 16.78
CA CYS A 96 -10.35 10.80 15.51
C CYS A 96 -9.34 10.58 14.39
N ASP A 97 -8.08 10.59 14.74
CA ASP A 97 -6.90 10.06 14.05
C ASP A 97 -7.12 8.63 13.57
N GLU A 98 -7.38 7.66 14.48
CA GLU A 98 -7.60 6.28 14.07
C GLU A 98 -8.89 6.14 13.26
N THR A 99 -9.94 6.92 13.57
CA THR A 99 -11.18 6.89 12.77
C THR A 99 -10.92 7.33 11.33
N LEU A 100 -10.13 8.39 11.12
CA LEU A 100 -9.76 8.87 9.79
C LEU A 100 -8.88 7.85 9.07
N ALA A 101 -7.88 7.29 9.76
CA ALA A 101 -6.99 6.28 9.21
C ALA A 101 -7.76 5.00 8.84
N LEU A 102 -8.56 4.44 9.76
CA LEU A 102 -9.40 3.26 9.54
C LEU A 102 -10.35 3.45 8.36
N GLY A 103 -11.03 4.60 8.30
CA GLY A 103 -11.94 4.93 7.20
C GLY A 103 -11.26 4.87 5.83
N SER A 104 -10.00 5.30 5.76
CA SER A 104 -9.21 5.27 4.51
C SER A 104 -8.78 3.86 4.08
N VAL A 105 -8.77 2.88 5.00
CA VAL A 105 -8.41 1.47 4.73
C VAL A 105 -9.61 0.66 4.21
N LEU A 106 -10.85 1.08 4.48
CA LEU A 106 -12.06 0.30 4.16
C LEU A 106 -12.15 -0.12 2.69
N GLY A 107 -11.62 0.68 1.76
CA GLY A 107 -11.56 0.35 0.33
C GLY A 107 -10.66 -0.85 -0.02
N TYR A 108 -9.83 -1.32 0.91
CA TYR A 108 -8.97 -2.51 0.78
C TYR A 108 -9.48 -3.72 1.59
N GLY A 109 -10.73 -3.66 2.06
CA GLY A 109 -11.42 -4.79 2.68
C GLY A 109 -10.95 -5.11 4.10
N SER A 110 -11.52 -6.17 4.66
CA SER A 110 -11.33 -6.57 6.06
C SER A 110 -9.88 -6.95 6.41
N ILE A 111 -9.12 -7.50 5.45
CA ILE A 111 -7.69 -7.80 5.63
C ILE A 111 -6.89 -6.51 5.86
N GLY A 112 -7.20 -5.46 5.11
CA GLY A 112 -6.60 -4.15 5.35
C GLY A 112 -6.91 -3.66 6.75
N VAL A 113 -8.18 -3.74 7.18
CA VAL A 113 -8.63 -3.29 8.50
C VAL A 113 -7.91 -4.04 9.64
N THR A 114 -7.80 -5.36 9.55
CA THR A 114 -7.11 -6.15 10.59
C THR A 114 -5.61 -5.86 10.61
N THR A 115 -5.01 -5.65 9.44
CA THR A 115 -3.59 -5.26 9.32
C THR A 115 -3.34 -3.88 9.92
N PHE A 116 -4.24 -2.92 9.68
CA PHE A 116 -4.17 -1.58 10.27
C PHE A 116 -4.19 -1.66 11.80
N GLY A 117 -5.18 -2.34 12.39
CA GLY A 117 -5.24 -2.49 13.85
C GLY A 117 -4.03 -3.22 14.45
N HIS A 118 -3.41 -4.12 13.69
CA HIS A 118 -2.14 -4.72 14.09
C HIS A 118 -0.99 -3.70 14.10
N LEU A 119 -0.83 -2.93 13.02
CA LEU A 119 0.25 -1.95 12.87
C LEU A 119 0.12 -0.78 13.85
N ASP A 120 -1.10 -0.29 14.06
CA ASP A 120 -1.41 0.74 15.04
C ASP A 120 -1.00 0.28 16.45
N LYS A 121 -1.36 -0.94 16.84
CA LYS A 121 -0.98 -1.45 18.17
C LYS A 121 0.52 -1.70 18.35
N HIS A 122 1.21 -2.21 17.33
CA HIS A 122 2.60 -2.66 17.47
C HIS A 122 3.63 -1.58 17.12
N LYS A 123 3.23 -0.55 16.35
CA LYS A 123 4.04 0.57 15.85
C LYS A 123 5.46 0.11 15.44
N ILE A 124 5.63 -0.35 14.20
CA ILE A 124 6.92 -0.81 13.64
C ILE A 124 7.52 0.17 12.63
N GLY A 125 8.81 0.03 12.34
CA GLY A 125 9.51 0.85 11.34
C GLY A 125 9.32 2.36 11.55
N ILE A 126 8.90 3.05 10.49
CA ILE A 126 8.64 4.50 10.52
C ILE A 126 7.48 4.88 11.46
N ILE A 127 6.46 4.02 11.62
CA ILE A 127 5.34 4.31 12.52
C ILE A 127 5.87 4.50 13.94
N LYS A 128 6.78 3.62 14.38
CA LYS A 128 7.47 3.75 15.68
C LYS A 128 8.24 5.05 15.83
N ARG A 129 8.92 5.47 14.76
CA ARG A 129 9.72 6.72 14.75
C ARG A 129 8.82 7.95 14.91
N LEU A 130 7.64 7.92 14.30
CA LEU A 130 6.67 9.01 14.38
C LEU A 130 5.98 9.07 15.76
N ASP A 131 5.65 7.91 16.32
CA ASP A 131 5.04 7.74 17.66
C ASP A 131 6.00 8.18 18.78
N THR A 132 7.31 7.93 18.62
CA THR A 132 8.28 8.46 19.58
C THR A 132 8.26 9.99 19.53
N LYS A 133 7.92 10.64 20.65
CA LYS A 133 7.99 12.12 20.88
C LYS A 133 9.43 12.68 20.84
N ILE A 134 10.31 12.05 20.07
CA ILE A 134 11.69 12.43 19.85
C ILE A 134 11.69 13.53 18.78
N GLY A 135 11.90 14.76 19.23
CA GLY A 135 11.87 15.96 18.40
C GLY A 135 10.72 16.88 18.80
N ASN A 136 10.53 17.95 18.01
CA ASN A 136 9.47 18.95 18.24
C ASN A 136 8.26 18.73 17.30
N GLY A 137 8.13 17.54 16.72
CA GLY A 137 7.08 17.23 15.73
C GLY A 137 5.78 16.76 16.38
N VAL A 138 4.64 17.21 15.86
CA VAL A 138 3.31 16.59 16.16
C VAL A 138 2.97 15.59 15.06
N HIS A 139 2.65 14.36 15.45
CA HIS A 139 2.44 13.24 14.52
C HIS A 139 1.20 12.38 14.84
N THR A 140 0.28 12.90 15.65
CA THR A 140 -0.95 12.22 16.10
C THR A 140 -1.78 11.64 14.96
N PHE A 141 -1.91 12.35 13.83
CA PHE A 141 -2.60 11.76 12.68
C PHE A 141 -1.65 10.97 11.77
N LEU A 142 -0.40 11.43 11.62
CA LEU A 142 0.50 10.94 10.59
C LEU A 142 0.92 9.47 10.80
N ASP A 143 1.19 9.05 12.02
CA ASP A 143 1.63 7.67 12.30
C ASP A 143 0.54 6.64 11.95
N ASP A 144 -0.72 6.91 12.27
CA ASP A 144 -1.88 6.09 11.90
C ASP A 144 -2.15 6.12 10.41
N LEU A 145 -1.97 7.28 9.76
CA LEU A 145 -2.11 7.38 8.30
C LEU A 145 -1.01 6.61 7.57
N VAL A 146 0.21 6.56 8.12
CA VAL A 146 1.28 5.70 7.61
C VAL A 146 0.94 4.23 7.82
N ALA A 147 0.38 3.86 8.98
CA ALA A 147 -0.14 2.52 9.24
C ALA A 147 -1.24 2.13 8.22
N SER A 148 -2.15 3.06 7.90
CA SER A 148 -3.20 2.87 6.89
C SER A 148 -2.64 2.61 5.49
N ILE A 149 -1.62 3.37 5.06
CA ILE A 149 -0.97 3.15 3.75
C ILE A 149 -0.33 1.76 3.71
N ALA A 150 0.43 1.39 4.75
CA ALA A 150 1.08 0.09 4.83
C ALA A 150 0.07 -1.07 4.86
N ALA A 151 -1.03 -0.92 5.61
CA ALA A 151 -2.09 -1.91 5.69
C ALA A 151 -2.83 -2.09 4.36
N SER A 152 -3.13 -0.98 3.69
CA SER A 152 -3.75 -0.96 2.35
C SER A 152 -2.86 -1.65 1.30
N ALA A 153 -1.56 -1.34 1.31
CA ALA A 153 -0.60 -1.94 0.40
C ALA A 153 -0.39 -3.44 0.68
N SER A 154 -0.36 -3.84 1.96
CA SER A 154 -0.28 -5.25 2.37
C SER A 154 -1.51 -6.03 1.92
N SER A 155 -2.72 -5.48 2.11
CA SER A 155 -3.96 -6.10 1.63
C SER A 155 -3.97 -6.27 0.10
N ARG A 156 -3.52 -5.25 -0.65
CA ARG A 156 -3.37 -5.33 -2.11
C ARG A 156 -2.44 -6.47 -2.53
N ILE A 157 -1.33 -6.67 -1.83
CA ILE A 157 -0.39 -7.78 -2.12
C ILE A 157 -1.02 -9.12 -1.80
N ALA A 158 -1.67 -9.26 -0.65
CA ALA A 158 -2.29 -10.51 -0.22
C ALA A 158 -3.34 -11.01 -1.23
N HIS A 159 -4.16 -10.10 -1.76
CA HIS A 159 -5.12 -10.43 -2.82
C HIS A 159 -4.42 -10.86 -4.12
N LYS A 160 -3.42 -10.09 -4.58
CA LYS A 160 -2.68 -10.42 -5.81
C LYS A 160 -1.92 -11.74 -5.73
N HIS A 161 -1.33 -12.06 -4.57
CA HIS A 161 -0.60 -13.30 -4.38
C HIS A 161 -1.50 -14.51 -4.60
N ARG A 162 -2.73 -14.45 -4.08
CA ARG A 162 -3.73 -15.50 -4.25
C ARG A 162 -4.13 -15.66 -5.73
N ASP A 163 -4.36 -14.55 -6.43
CA ASP A 163 -4.66 -14.59 -7.86
C ASP A 163 -3.53 -15.27 -8.65
N TRP A 164 -2.26 -15.02 -8.29
CA TRP A 164 -1.10 -15.64 -8.93
C TRP A 164 -0.98 -17.14 -8.63
N GLU A 165 -1.24 -17.55 -7.39
CA GLU A 165 -1.28 -18.97 -7.02
C GLU A 165 -2.39 -19.73 -7.77
N GLU A 166 -3.54 -19.09 -7.98
CA GLU A 166 -4.67 -19.66 -8.70
C GLU A 166 -4.43 -19.74 -10.22
N GLU A 167 -3.75 -18.74 -10.80
CA GLU A 167 -3.41 -18.72 -12.23
C GLU A 167 -2.26 -19.67 -12.62
N ILE A 168 -1.25 -19.83 -11.76
CA ILE A 168 -0.02 -20.59 -12.07
C ILE A 168 -0.09 -22.03 -11.52
N GLY A 169 -0.98 -22.29 -10.56
CA GLY A 169 -1.03 -23.54 -9.81
C GLY A 169 0.14 -23.68 -8.84
N PRO A 170 0.08 -24.62 -7.88
CA PRO A 170 1.21 -24.87 -6.97
C PRO A 170 2.46 -25.21 -7.80
N PRO A 171 3.68 -24.80 -7.37
CA PRO A 171 4.91 -25.29 -7.96
C PRO A 171 4.83 -26.81 -7.90
N PHE A 172 4.92 -27.47 -9.06
CA PHE A 172 4.79 -28.92 -9.24
C PHE A 172 5.36 -29.64 -8.00
N GLU A 173 4.47 -30.05 -7.09
CA GLU A 173 4.85 -30.98 -6.04
C GLU A 173 5.40 -32.17 -6.80
N LEU A 174 6.68 -32.47 -6.61
CA LEU A 174 7.27 -33.74 -6.98
C LEU A 174 6.38 -34.79 -6.32
N ILE A 175 5.42 -35.32 -7.08
CA ILE A 175 4.69 -36.52 -6.74
C ILE A 175 5.79 -37.54 -6.53
N ALA A 176 6.06 -37.86 -5.27
CA ALA A 176 6.97 -38.92 -4.89
C ALA A 176 6.34 -40.22 -5.38
N GLY A 177 6.60 -40.57 -6.63
CA GLY A 177 5.86 -41.65 -7.30
C GLY A 177 6.22 -41.97 -8.74
N ASP A 178 6.98 -41.14 -9.47
CA ASP A 178 7.44 -41.53 -10.80
C ASP A 178 8.92 -41.23 -11.02
N THR A 179 9.71 -42.30 -11.04
CA THR A 179 11.13 -42.28 -11.36
C THR A 179 11.34 -42.27 -12.87
N GLU A 180 10.97 -41.19 -13.56
CA GLU A 180 11.50 -40.92 -14.89
C GLU A 180 11.85 -39.43 -15.03
N LYS A 181 13.16 -39.16 -15.21
CA LYS A 181 13.66 -37.81 -15.47
C LYS A 181 13.13 -37.30 -16.82
N PRO A 182 12.50 -36.12 -16.90
CA PRO A 182 12.20 -35.52 -18.18
C PRO A 182 13.49 -34.93 -18.78
N THR A 183 13.85 -35.37 -19.98
CA THR A 183 14.91 -34.79 -20.80
C THR A 183 14.46 -33.42 -21.33
N ILE A 184 15.30 -32.40 -21.17
CA ILE A 184 15.09 -31.04 -21.70
C ILE A 184 15.18 -31.09 -23.23
N SER A 185 14.08 -31.32 -23.93
CA SER A 185 14.01 -31.09 -25.38
C SER A 185 12.63 -30.72 -25.94
N ARG A 186 11.66 -30.31 -25.11
CA ARG A 186 10.27 -30.08 -25.55
C ARG A 186 9.65 -28.73 -25.17
N VAL A 187 10.46 -27.65 -25.12
CA VAL A 187 9.93 -26.29 -24.86
C VAL A 187 10.19 -25.32 -26.02
N PHE A 188 10.80 -25.75 -27.13
CA PHE A 188 11.14 -24.85 -28.25
C PHE A 188 10.42 -25.14 -29.58
N GLU A 189 9.38 -25.99 -29.62
CA GLU A 189 8.70 -26.36 -30.89
C GLU A 189 7.25 -25.89 -31.04
N GLU A 190 6.64 -25.22 -30.06
CA GLU A 190 5.20 -24.84 -30.14
C GLU A 190 4.93 -23.34 -30.35
N THR A 191 5.90 -22.55 -30.83
CA THR A 191 5.68 -21.13 -31.16
C THR A 191 5.70 -20.78 -32.65
N GLU A 192 5.41 -21.73 -33.55
CA GLU A 192 5.34 -21.46 -35.01
C GLU A 192 4.06 -21.96 -35.73
N SER A 193 2.92 -22.10 -35.03
CA SER A 193 1.68 -22.57 -35.66
C SER A 193 0.44 -21.70 -35.38
N SER A 194 0.55 -20.39 -35.56
CA SER A 194 -0.63 -19.52 -35.64
C SER A 194 -0.42 -18.31 -36.57
N VAL A 195 0.02 -18.56 -37.81
CA VAL A 195 -0.16 -17.61 -38.91
C VAL A 195 -1.33 -18.11 -39.76
N VAL A 196 -2.48 -17.46 -39.62
CA VAL A 196 -3.65 -17.67 -40.48
C VAL A 196 -3.38 -16.96 -41.82
N PRO A 197 -3.46 -17.63 -42.99
CA PRO A 197 -3.31 -16.96 -44.26
C PRO A 197 -4.61 -16.22 -44.63
N LEU A 198 -4.52 -14.90 -44.85
CA LEU A 198 -5.54 -14.12 -45.55
C LEU A 198 -5.53 -14.51 -47.03
N SER A 199 -6.50 -15.32 -47.44
CA SER A 199 -6.77 -15.57 -48.86
C SER A 199 -7.45 -14.35 -49.49
N ALA A 200 -6.84 -13.83 -50.53
CA ALA A 200 -7.40 -12.85 -51.44
C ALA A 200 -8.52 -13.47 -52.31
N GLU A 201 -9.62 -12.75 -52.47
CA GLU A 201 -10.47 -12.85 -53.66
C GLU A 201 -10.57 -11.46 -54.30
N GLU A 202 -10.17 -11.41 -55.56
CA GLU A 202 -10.19 -10.25 -56.45
C GLU A 202 -11.58 -9.98 -57.04
N ASN A 203 -11.88 -8.69 -57.18
CA ASN A 203 -12.62 -8.00 -58.24
C ASN A 203 -13.50 -8.80 -59.23
N ALA A 204 -14.75 -8.34 -59.37
CA ALA A 204 -15.33 -8.03 -60.70
C ALA A 204 -16.58 -7.13 -60.62
N SER A 205 -16.48 -5.98 -61.33
CA SER A 205 -17.53 -5.11 -61.92
C SER A 205 -18.38 -4.21 -61.02
#